data_AF-A0A239QRT7-F1
#
_entry.id   AF-A0A239QRT7-F1
#
_cell.length_a   1.000
_cell.length_b   1.000
_cell.length_c   1.000
_cell.angle_alpha   90.00
_cell.angle_beta   90.00
_cell.angle_gamma   90.00
#
_symmetry.space_group_name_H-M   'P 1'
#
loop_
_entity.id
_entity.type
_entity.pdbx_description
1 polymer ?
#
loop_
_entity_poly.entity_id
_entity_poly.type
_entity_poly.pdbx_seq_one_letter_code
_entity_poly.pdbx_strand_id
1 'polypeptide(L)'
;MGNHDRPKPKKGFIVLATLLVFILSACASTPPPHPIPDLVERDAIKGQAVTGTQLTDGLALYPRVVRIENGEDAGTIVASVVAFSGSNGLAKIFHSTDEGTTFTEVGEIRDQDARKGLCCGVIYELPQAVGEFDAGTLLWSASAGADAGADRRMVLPLWSSTDAGRTWQQQPPIVTAPNSGGIWEPEFAVTSDGRLAVYFADETEQPTYSQTLQLMTSSDLVSWDAPAPVVAATDPALRPGMPMVRRLPDESYLMTYEVCAQILGNCEQRWRTSEDGLDWGDPTDLGSTLIAEDGTHFRHAPTLAWYDDGTSDGQLLTVGQMLFKGEEVAEGNGSRIFVNEGDTSGPWTPAQAPVSVKDPWDNFCPNYSSPLLPLPESGRLLQLASAYGHQDNTCTVYFAVTALPE
;
A
#
# COMPACT_ATOMS: atom_id res chain seq x y z
N MET A 1 85.16 -27.24 45.11
CA MET A 1 84.02 -27.74 44.33
C MET A 1 82.77 -27.25 45.04
N GLY A 2 82.08 -26.20 44.65
CA GLY A 2 81.73 -25.75 43.30
C GLY A 2 80.20 -25.63 43.29
N ASN A 3 79.71 -24.40 43.18
CA ASN A 3 78.37 -24.00 42.71
C ASN A 3 77.12 -24.69 43.30
N HIS A 4 76.30 -23.94 44.06
CA HIS A 4 75.27 -23.03 43.50
C HIS A 4 74.27 -22.65 44.59
N ASP A 5 74.30 -21.37 44.98
CA ASP A 5 73.22 -20.70 45.71
C ASP A 5 71.93 -20.71 44.86
N ARG A 6 70.85 -21.28 45.40
CA ARG A 6 69.50 -21.10 44.87
C ARG A 6 68.85 -19.89 45.56
N PRO A 7 68.30 -18.91 44.81
CA PRO A 7 67.61 -17.78 45.43
C PRO A 7 66.18 -18.19 45.86
N LYS A 8 65.78 -17.65 47.01
CA LYS A 8 64.41 -17.73 47.56
C LYS A 8 63.41 -16.98 46.65
N PRO A 9 62.15 -17.44 46.52
CA PRO A 9 61.16 -16.75 45.70
C PRO A 9 60.73 -15.43 46.36
N LYS A 10 60.79 -14.35 45.57
CA LYS A 10 60.21 -13.04 45.91
C LYS A 10 58.68 -13.15 45.85
N LYS A 11 58.00 -12.77 46.92
CA LYS A 11 56.54 -12.53 46.92
C LYS A 11 56.27 -11.29 46.06
N GLY A 12 55.81 -11.50 44.82
CA GLY A 12 55.23 -10.45 44.01
C GLY A 12 53.78 -10.23 44.43
N PHE A 13 53.47 -9.03 44.94
CA PHE A 13 52.10 -8.56 45.03
C PHE A 13 51.63 -8.23 43.61
N ILE A 14 50.77 -9.07 43.04
CA ILE A 14 50.02 -8.74 41.83
C ILE A 14 48.82 -7.93 42.29
N VAL A 15 48.83 -6.63 41.99
CA VAL A 15 47.63 -5.78 42.07
C VAL A 15 46.78 -6.16 40.87
N LEU A 16 45.70 -6.91 41.11
CA LEU A 16 44.69 -7.19 40.11
C LEU A 16 43.86 -5.92 39.91
N ALA A 17 44.19 -5.13 38.90
CA ALA A 17 43.35 -4.01 38.48
C ALA A 17 42.13 -4.58 37.76
N THR A 18 41.00 -4.64 38.46
CA THR A 18 39.70 -5.00 37.89
C THR A 18 39.29 -3.88 36.92
N LEU A 19 39.47 -4.11 35.63
CA LEU A 19 38.97 -3.21 34.59
C LEU A 19 37.44 -3.40 34.53
N LEU A 20 36.70 -2.55 35.24
CA LEU A 20 35.26 -2.43 35.04
C LEU A 20 35.04 -1.82 33.65
N VAL A 21 34.68 -2.65 32.68
CA VAL A 21 34.15 -2.18 31.40
C VAL A 21 32.72 -1.72 31.68
N PHE A 22 32.53 -0.41 31.85
CA PHE A 22 31.21 0.19 31.77
C PHE A 22 30.74 0.09 30.33
N ILE A 23 29.90 -0.90 30.04
CA ILE A 23 29.06 -0.87 28.83
C ILE A 23 28.07 0.26 29.09
N LEU A 24 28.38 1.45 28.59
CA LEU A 24 27.40 2.50 28.39
C LEU A 24 26.38 1.96 27.39
N SER A 25 25.30 1.39 27.92
CA SER A 25 24.08 1.21 27.16
C SER A 25 23.59 2.62 26.84
N ALA A 26 23.99 3.13 25.68
CA ALA A 26 23.36 4.30 25.11
C ALA A 26 21.92 3.87 24.83
N CYS A 27 20.99 4.20 25.74
CA CYS A 27 19.60 4.31 25.35
C CYS A 27 19.60 5.34 24.23
N ALA A 28 19.53 4.87 22.98
CA ALA A 28 19.24 5.74 21.86
C ALA A 28 17.87 6.34 22.17
N SER A 29 17.86 7.57 22.68
CA SER A 29 16.64 8.34 22.78
C SER A 29 16.11 8.47 21.36
N THR A 30 14.94 7.90 21.10
CA THR A 30 14.22 8.18 19.86
C THR A 30 14.15 9.71 19.71
N PRO A 31 14.50 10.24 18.52
CA PRO A 31 14.29 11.66 18.25
C PRO A 31 12.84 12.02 18.62
N PRO A 32 12.58 13.22 19.19
CA PRO A 32 11.21 13.65 19.38
C PRO A 32 10.50 13.67 18.01
N PRO A 33 9.22 13.24 17.94
CA PRO A 33 8.49 13.18 16.68
C PRO A 33 8.46 14.57 16.03
N HIS A 34 8.54 14.62 14.70
CA HIS A 34 8.55 15.89 13.97
C HIS A 34 7.23 16.63 14.24
N PRO A 35 7.16 17.96 14.44
CA PRO A 35 5.87 18.61 14.68
C PRO A 35 4.90 18.37 13.52
N ILE A 36 3.63 18.03 13.83
CA ILE A 36 2.58 17.86 12.81
C ILE A 36 2.39 19.22 12.11
N PRO A 37 2.49 19.28 10.78
CA PRO A 37 2.20 20.52 10.05
C PRO A 37 0.74 20.92 10.24
N ASP A 38 0.49 22.22 10.41
CA ASP A 38 -0.88 22.73 10.37
C ASP A 38 -1.53 22.40 9.02
N LEU A 39 -2.72 21.82 9.04
CA LEU A 39 -3.51 21.65 7.83
C LEU A 39 -3.94 23.02 7.31
N VAL A 40 -3.34 23.43 6.19
CA VAL A 40 -3.74 24.65 5.49
C VAL A 40 -4.88 24.32 4.54
N GLU A 41 -6.06 24.83 4.84
CA GLU A 41 -7.19 24.81 3.91
C GLU A 41 -6.98 25.83 2.78
N ARG A 42 -7.35 25.43 1.58
CA ARG A 42 -7.30 26.24 0.36
C ARG A 42 -8.70 26.42 -0.18
N ASP A 43 -8.98 27.61 -0.73
CA ASP A 43 -10.15 27.80 -1.57
C ASP A 43 -10.04 26.85 -2.77
N ALA A 44 -10.96 25.90 -2.87
CA ALA A 44 -10.95 24.84 -3.87
C ALA A 44 -12.27 24.82 -4.65
N ILE A 45 -12.18 24.56 -5.96
CA ILE A 45 -13.36 24.21 -6.76
C ILE A 45 -13.53 22.69 -6.82
N LYS A 46 -14.66 22.24 -7.38
CA LYS A 46 -15.00 20.83 -7.56
C LYS A 46 -13.81 20.02 -8.12
N GLY A 47 -13.43 18.97 -7.42
CA GLY A 47 -12.36 18.04 -7.75
C GLY A 47 -10.96 18.44 -7.29
N GLN A 48 -10.76 19.62 -6.72
CA GLN A 48 -9.47 20.08 -6.22
C GLN A 48 -9.29 19.72 -4.74
N ALA A 49 -8.03 19.59 -4.31
CA ALA A 49 -7.69 19.36 -2.91
C ALA A 49 -7.98 20.62 -2.07
N VAL A 50 -8.71 20.46 -0.96
CA VAL A 50 -8.94 21.48 0.07
C VAL A 50 -7.75 21.53 1.03
N THR A 51 -7.27 20.36 1.47
CA THR A 51 -6.10 20.23 2.36
C THR A 51 -4.97 19.46 1.67
N GLY A 52 -3.78 19.51 2.26
CA GLY A 52 -2.61 18.77 1.81
C GLY A 52 -1.66 19.56 0.91
N THR A 53 -0.51 18.95 0.69
CA THR A 53 0.59 19.48 -0.11
C THR A 53 0.72 18.67 -1.39
N GLN A 54 0.87 19.34 -2.52
CA GLN A 54 1.06 18.68 -3.82
C GLN A 54 2.38 17.91 -3.80
N LEU A 55 2.33 16.62 -4.12
CA LEU A 55 3.49 15.71 -4.13
C LEU A 55 4.42 15.98 -5.33
N THR A 56 3.84 16.23 -6.50
CA THR A 56 4.59 16.40 -7.74
C THR A 56 3.86 17.29 -8.74
N ASP A 57 4.61 17.91 -9.63
CA ASP A 57 4.06 18.64 -10.77
C ASP A 57 3.67 17.70 -11.91
N GLY A 58 2.65 18.08 -12.67
CA GLY A 58 2.16 17.32 -13.81
C GLY A 58 1.25 16.15 -13.42
N LEU A 59 0.96 15.29 -14.41
CA LEU A 59 0.03 14.18 -14.25
C LEU A 59 0.59 13.11 -13.32
N ALA A 60 -0.08 12.89 -12.19
CA ALA A 60 0.18 11.81 -11.26
C ALA A 60 -1.13 11.17 -10.79
N LEU A 61 -1.17 9.84 -10.79
CA LEU A 61 -2.35 9.03 -10.53
C LEU A 61 -2.02 7.87 -9.59
N TYR A 62 -3.06 7.29 -9.00
CA TYR A 62 -3.01 6.00 -8.31
C TYR A 62 -1.85 5.88 -7.29
N PRO A 63 -1.81 6.77 -6.28
CA PRO A 63 -0.74 6.75 -5.30
C PRO A 63 -0.73 5.46 -4.49
N ARG A 64 0.47 5.01 -4.12
CA ARG A 64 0.72 3.97 -3.11
C ARG A 64 1.85 4.41 -2.21
N VAL A 65 1.85 3.90 -0.98
CA VAL A 65 2.85 4.26 0.01
C VAL A 65 3.14 3.08 0.93
N VAL A 66 4.39 2.93 1.31
CA VAL A 66 4.88 1.93 2.28
C VAL A 66 5.90 2.59 3.19
N ARG A 67 6.02 2.13 4.43
CA ARG A 67 7.13 2.49 5.32
C ARG A 67 8.09 1.31 5.36
N ILE A 68 9.38 1.58 5.19
CA ILE A 68 10.42 0.56 5.29
C ILE A 68 10.58 0.19 6.77
N GLU A 69 10.46 -1.08 7.07
CA GLU A 69 10.59 -1.64 8.42
C GLU A 69 11.93 -2.38 8.61
N ASN A 70 12.61 -2.77 7.51
CA ASN A 70 13.82 -3.58 7.55
C ASN A 70 15.04 -2.88 6.93
N GLY A 71 16.23 -3.20 7.45
CA GLY A 71 17.50 -2.74 6.91
C GLY A 71 17.91 -1.33 7.35
N GLU A 72 18.87 -0.75 6.61
CA GLU A 72 19.49 0.53 6.97
C GLU A 72 18.62 1.77 6.71
N ASP A 73 17.65 1.65 5.80
CA ASP A 73 16.70 2.72 5.44
C ASP A 73 15.40 2.64 6.27
N ALA A 74 15.33 1.78 7.30
CA ALA A 74 14.14 1.61 8.14
C ALA A 74 13.64 2.95 8.73
N GLY A 75 12.32 3.14 8.70
CA GLY A 75 11.64 4.39 9.01
C GLY A 75 11.41 5.31 7.81
N THR A 76 12.10 5.10 6.69
CA THR A 76 11.85 5.84 5.44
C THR A 76 10.48 5.49 4.88
N ILE A 77 9.68 6.50 4.54
CA ILE A 77 8.42 6.32 3.85
C ILE A 77 8.68 6.44 2.35
N VAL A 78 8.24 5.45 1.58
CA VAL A 78 8.36 5.42 0.12
C VAL A 78 6.99 5.53 -0.50
N ALA A 79 6.78 6.57 -1.31
CA ALA A 79 5.57 6.73 -2.11
C ALA A 79 5.84 6.44 -3.59
N SER A 80 4.87 5.83 -4.27
CA SER A 80 4.86 5.57 -5.70
C SER A 80 3.62 6.17 -6.34
N VAL A 81 3.75 6.75 -7.52
CA VAL A 81 2.62 7.25 -8.33
C VAL A 81 2.80 6.86 -9.79
N VAL A 82 1.69 6.62 -10.49
CA VAL A 82 1.68 6.52 -11.96
C VAL A 82 1.80 7.92 -12.54
N ALA A 83 2.84 8.15 -13.34
CA ALA A 83 3.14 9.42 -13.99
C ALA A 83 3.49 9.20 -15.47
N PHE A 84 3.72 10.30 -16.19
CA PHE A 84 3.95 10.26 -17.63
C PHE A 84 5.08 11.17 -18.07
N SER A 85 5.91 10.67 -18.99
CA SER A 85 6.87 11.47 -19.76
C SER A 85 6.42 11.49 -21.22
N GLY A 86 5.76 12.58 -21.62
CA GLY A 86 4.97 12.60 -22.86
C GLY A 86 3.81 11.61 -22.75
N SER A 87 3.69 10.68 -23.69
CA SER A 87 2.71 9.58 -23.65
C SER A 87 3.24 8.32 -22.97
N ASN A 88 4.49 8.30 -22.52
CA ASN A 88 5.09 7.09 -21.92
C ASN A 88 4.77 7.06 -20.42
N GLY A 89 4.02 6.04 -19.98
CA GLY A 89 3.80 5.78 -18.56
C GLY A 89 5.09 5.37 -17.85
N LEU A 90 5.24 5.82 -16.61
CA LEU A 90 6.32 5.47 -15.69
C LEU A 90 5.82 5.56 -14.25
N ALA A 91 6.49 4.91 -13.31
CA ALA A 91 6.29 5.21 -11.89
C ALA A 91 7.33 6.22 -11.41
N LYS A 92 6.90 7.22 -10.64
CA LYS A 92 7.81 8.07 -9.85
C LYS A 92 7.85 7.59 -8.42
N ILE A 93 9.05 7.58 -7.83
CA ILE A 93 9.30 7.12 -6.46
C ILE A 93 9.79 8.29 -5.62
N PHE A 94 9.19 8.46 -4.45
CA PHE A 94 9.48 9.54 -3.52
C PHE A 94 9.83 9.01 -2.14
N HIS A 95 10.71 9.72 -1.43
CA HIS A 95 11.04 9.46 -0.03
C HIS A 95 10.54 10.57 0.88
N SER A 96 10.07 10.18 2.06
CA SER A 96 10.02 11.03 3.24
C SER A 96 10.84 10.40 4.36
N THR A 97 11.69 11.22 4.99
CA THR A 97 12.48 10.85 6.18
C THR A 97 12.07 11.67 7.40
N ASP A 98 10.92 12.34 7.32
CA ASP A 98 10.37 13.27 8.32
C ASP A 98 8.89 12.96 8.61
N GLU A 99 8.57 11.66 8.69
CA GLU A 99 7.24 11.14 9.03
C GLU A 99 6.13 11.61 8.08
N GLY A 100 6.43 11.77 6.79
CA GLY A 100 5.47 12.16 5.75
C GLY A 100 5.28 13.67 5.62
N THR A 101 6.08 14.49 6.31
CA THR A 101 5.95 15.95 6.30
C THR A 101 6.44 16.56 4.99
N THR A 102 7.51 16.01 4.41
CA THR A 102 8.01 16.40 3.09
C THR A 102 8.39 15.17 2.28
N PHE A 103 8.27 15.28 0.96
CA PHE A 103 8.65 14.23 0.02
C PHE A 103 9.65 14.76 -1.02
N THR A 104 10.62 13.92 -1.39
CA THR A 104 11.58 14.20 -2.47
C THR A 104 11.56 13.04 -3.46
N GLU A 105 11.53 13.34 -4.76
CA GLU A 105 11.65 12.32 -5.82
C GLU A 105 13.07 11.73 -5.81
N VAL A 106 13.18 10.40 -5.74
CA VAL A 106 14.46 9.69 -5.63
C VAL A 106 14.73 8.69 -6.75
N GLY A 107 13.69 8.31 -7.50
CA GLY A 107 13.81 7.31 -8.55
C GLY A 107 12.59 7.23 -9.43
N GLU A 108 12.72 6.49 -10.52
CA GLU A 108 11.63 6.19 -11.43
C GLU A 108 11.74 4.76 -11.97
N ILE A 109 10.60 4.18 -12.34
CA ILE A 109 10.54 2.87 -12.99
C ILE A 109 9.99 3.05 -14.39
N ARG A 110 10.77 2.59 -15.38
CA ARG A 110 10.42 2.66 -16.81
C ARG A 110 10.30 1.27 -17.39
N ASP A 111 9.10 0.73 -17.33
CA ASP A 111 8.78 -0.53 -17.99
C ASP A 111 8.52 -0.32 -19.50
N GLN A 112 8.86 -1.30 -20.32
CA GLN A 112 8.66 -1.23 -21.77
C GLN A 112 7.18 -1.25 -22.14
N ASP A 113 6.38 -2.07 -21.46
CA ASP A 113 4.96 -2.23 -21.75
C ASP A 113 4.12 -1.06 -21.19
N ALA A 114 4.63 -0.40 -20.14
CA ALA A 114 4.06 0.84 -19.60
C ALA A 114 4.03 2.01 -20.61
N ARG A 115 4.84 1.95 -21.67
CA ARG A 115 4.79 2.93 -22.78
C ARG A 115 3.50 2.85 -23.60
N LYS A 116 2.75 1.74 -23.47
CA LYS A 116 1.47 1.49 -24.13
C LYS A 116 0.34 1.46 -23.11
N GLY A 117 0.37 2.39 -22.16
CA GLY A 117 -0.58 2.46 -21.07
C GLY A 117 -0.01 1.86 -19.79
N LEU A 118 -0.13 2.63 -18.71
CA LEU A 118 0.24 2.25 -17.36
C LEU A 118 -0.90 2.67 -16.45
N CYS A 119 -1.42 1.72 -15.68
CA CYS A 119 -2.31 2.01 -14.57
C CYS A 119 -1.87 1.26 -13.33
N CYS A 120 -2.33 1.78 -12.20
CA CYS A 120 -2.66 0.98 -11.05
C CYS A 120 -1.42 0.27 -10.48
N GLY A 121 -0.47 1.06 -9.97
CA GLY A 121 0.75 0.53 -9.38
C GLY A 121 0.56 0.02 -7.95
N VAL A 122 1.51 -0.81 -7.51
CA VAL A 122 1.68 -1.24 -6.12
C VAL A 122 3.14 -1.10 -5.73
N ILE A 123 3.40 -0.73 -4.48
CA ILE A 123 4.72 -0.80 -3.86
C ILE A 123 4.61 -1.58 -2.55
N TYR A 124 5.53 -2.50 -2.31
CA TYR A 124 5.49 -3.40 -1.17
C TYR A 124 6.91 -3.69 -0.68
N GLU A 125 7.12 -3.71 0.62
CA GLU A 125 8.36 -4.19 1.23
C GLU A 125 8.18 -5.65 1.61
N LEU A 126 9.14 -6.51 1.24
CA LEU A 126 9.17 -7.87 1.75
C LEU A 126 9.43 -7.88 3.27
N PRO A 127 8.48 -8.35 4.11
CA PRO A 127 8.67 -8.41 5.57
C PRO A 127 9.62 -9.56 5.99
N GLN A 128 9.84 -10.51 5.10
CA GLN A 128 10.75 -11.64 5.26
C GLN A 128 11.35 -12.02 3.90
N ALA A 129 12.41 -12.81 3.90
CA ALA A 129 13.00 -13.27 2.65
C ALA A 129 12.03 -14.18 1.86
N VAL A 130 11.99 -14.00 0.55
CA VAL A 130 11.29 -14.89 -0.39
C VAL A 130 12.26 -15.27 -1.51
N GLY A 131 12.67 -16.54 -1.52
CA GLY A 131 13.72 -17.01 -2.42
C GLY A 131 15.06 -16.33 -2.14
N GLU A 132 15.65 -15.70 -3.17
CA GLU A 132 16.91 -14.95 -3.07
C GLU A 132 16.72 -13.46 -2.69
N PHE A 133 15.47 -13.02 -2.48
CA PHE A 133 15.16 -11.64 -2.15
C PHE A 133 15.03 -11.50 -0.63
N ASP A 134 15.93 -10.72 -0.04
CA ASP A 134 15.98 -10.50 1.40
C ASP A 134 14.79 -9.67 1.91
N ALA A 135 14.49 -9.80 3.21
CA ALA A 135 13.62 -8.85 3.91
C ALA A 135 14.11 -7.42 3.70
N GLY A 136 13.19 -6.47 3.50
CA GLY A 136 13.52 -5.09 3.14
C GLY A 136 13.67 -4.84 1.64
N THR A 137 13.65 -5.87 0.80
CA THR A 137 13.55 -5.68 -0.65
C THR A 137 12.21 -5.02 -0.97
N LEU A 138 12.24 -3.89 -1.66
CA LEU A 138 11.03 -3.27 -2.22
C LEU A 138 10.67 -3.92 -3.54
N LEU A 139 9.38 -4.20 -3.71
CA LEU A 139 8.78 -4.69 -4.94
C LEU A 139 7.85 -3.63 -5.51
N TRP A 140 7.82 -3.56 -6.83
CA TRP A 140 6.87 -2.75 -7.57
C TRP A 140 6.30 -3.53 -8.75
N SER A 141 5.00 -3.37 -8.97
CA SER A 141 4.26 -3.88 -10.12
C SER A 141 3.15 -2.90 -10.50
N ALA A 142 2.56 -3.09 -11.67
CA ALA A 142 1.45 -2.28 -12.16
C ALA A 142 0.71 -3.00 -13.30
N SER A 143 -0.39 -2.43 -13.76
CA SER A 143 -1.07 -2.87 -14.99
C SER A 143 -0.46 -2.18 -16.20
N ALA A 144 0.24 -2.94 -17.05
CA ALA A 144 0.95 -2.38 -18.21
C ALA A 144 0.37 -2.90 -19.54
N GLY A 145 0.38 -2.05 -20.57
CA GLY A 145 0.03 -2.41 -21.95
C GLY A 145 -1.45 -2.28 -22.34
N ALA A 146 -2.25 -1.55 -21.55
CA ALA A 146 -3.68 -1.40 -21.78
C ALA A 146 -4.04 -0.77 -23.14
N ASP A 147 -3.18 0.13 -23.65
CA ASP A 147 -3.35 0.90 -24.88
C ASP A 147 -2.61 0.25 -26.08
N ALA A 148 -2.18 -1.00 -25.97
CA ALA A 148 -1.47 -1.72 -27.03
C ALA A 148 -2.38 -2.14 -28.22
N GLY A 149 -3.65 -1.73 -28.23
CA GLY A 149 -4.62 -2.00 -29.28
C GLY A 149 -5.44 -3.27 -29.06
N ALA A 150 -6.16 -3.72 -30.09
CA ALA A 150 -7.09 -4.85 -30.01
C ALA A 150 -6.39 -6.19 -29.65
N ASP A 151 -5.15 -6.37 -30.08
CA ASP A 151 -4.33 -7.55 -29.78
C ASP A 151 -3.43 -7.35 -28.55
N ARG A 152 -3.79 -6.43 -27.64
CA ARG A 152 -3.02 -6.21 -26.41
C ARG A 152 -2.81 -7.51 -25.63
N ARG A 153 -1.65 -7.62 -24.99
CA ARG A 153 -1.32 -8.65 -24.00
C ARG A 153 -0.81 -7.88 -22.80
N MET A 154 -1.75 -7.53 -21.92
CA MET A 154 -1.39 -6.78 -20.72
C MET A 154 -0.44 -7.62 -19.86
N VAL A 155 0.43 -6.93 -19.14
CA VAL A 155 1.47 -7.55 -18.31
C VAL A 155 1.39 -6.94 -16.92
N LEU A 156 1.62 -7.77 -15.90
CA LEU A 156 1.98 -7.33 -14.56
C LEU A 156 3.50 -7.48 -14.42
N PRO A 157 4.30 -6.44 -14.76
CA PRO A 157 5.76 -6.51 -14.62
C PRO A 157 6.12 -6.58 -13.14
N LEU A 158 7.28 -7.15 -12.84
CA LEU A 158 7.84 -7.13 -11.49
C LEU A 158 9.19 -6.42 -11.51
N TRP A 159 9.36 -5.50 -10.59
CA TRP A 159 10.60 -4.77 -10.35
C TRP A 159 10.97 -4.88 -8.88
N SER A 160 12.25 -5.02 -8.59
CA SER A 160 12.78 -5.09 -7.22
C SER A 160 13.84 -4.02 -6.97
N SER A 161 13.92 -3.54 -5.73
CA SER A 161 14.93 -2.60 -5.27
C SER A 161 15.46 -3.00 -3.89
N THR A 162 16.77 -2.88 -3.71
CA THR A 162 17.48 -3.16 -2.45
C THR A 162 18.12 -1.89 -1.86
N ASP A 163 17.77 -0.71 -2.38
CA ASP A 163 18.33 0.59 -1.98
C ASP A 163 17.21 1.61 -1.72
N ALA A 164 16.13 1.14 -1.10
CA ALA A 164 14.92 1.88 -0.77
C ALA A 164 14.22 2.50 -2.01
N GLY A 165 14.34 1.92 -3.21
CA GLY A 165 13.63 2.38 -4.39
C GLY A 165 14.35 3.48 -5.18
N ARG A 166 15.65 3.68 -4.93
CA ARG A 166 16.50 4.62 -5.69
C ARG A 166 16.89 4.00 -7.04
N THR A 167 17.19 2.71 -7.07
CA THR A 167 17.42 1.93 -8.30
C THR A 167 16.55 0.68 -8.32
N TRP A 168 16.20 0.25 -9.54
CA TRP A 168 15.25 -0.85 -9.76
C TRP A 168 15.80 -1.85 -10.77
N GLN A 169 15.58 -3.13 -10.50
CA GLN A 169 15.94 -4.24 -11.37
C GLN A 169 14.68 -4.96 -11.83
N GLN A 170 14.54 -5.17 -13.13
CA GLN A 170 13.41 -5.89 -13.70
C GLN A 170 13.57 -7.38 -13.45
N GLN A 171 12.50 -8.00 -12.98
CA GLN A 171 12.36 -9.45 -12.85
C GLN A 171 11.48 -10.00 -13.98
N PRO A 172 11.43 -11.32 -14.18
CA PRO A 172 10.41 -11.93 -15.02
C PRO A 172 9.00 -11.45 -14.60
N PRO A 173 8.10 -11.17 -15.55
CA PRO A 173 6.77 -10.67 -15.23
C PRO A 173 5.97 -11.71 -14.43
N ILE A 174 5.07 -11.24 -13.58
CA ILE A 174 4.18 -12.08 -12.77
C ILE A 174 3.26 -12.87 -13.70
N VAL A 175 2.64 -12.16 -14.63
CA VAL A 175 1.72 -12.73 -15.61
C VAL A 175 1.66 -11.85 -16.86
N THR A 176 1.46 -12.51 -18.00
CA THR A 176 1.05 -11.89 -19.25
C THR A 176 -0.32 -12.45 -19.60
N ALA A 177 -1.29 -11.58 -19.86
CA ALA A 177 -2.64 -11.97 -20.22
C ALA A 177 -2.61 -12.92 -21.45
N PRO A 178 -3.29 -14.07 -21.42
CA PRO A 178 -3.28 -15.03 -22.53
C PRO A 178 -4.06 -14.52 -23.76
N ASN A 179 -4.89 -13.49 -23.57
CA ASN A 179 -5.73 -12.88 -24.60
C ASN A 179 -5.79 -11.34 -24.39
N SER A 180 -6.76 -10.67 -25.03
CA SER A 180 -6.92 -9.21 -24.97
C SER A 180 -7.67 -8.70 -23.74
N GLY A 181 -8.13 -9.59 -22.85
CA GLY A 181 -8.68 -9.23 -21.54
C GLY A 181 -7.66 -8.45 -20.72
N GLY A 182 -8.14 -7.50 -19.92
CA GLY A 182 -7.27 -6.75 -19.04
C GLY A 182 -6.92 -7.53 -17.78
N ILE A 183 -5.73 -7.25 -17.26
CA ILE A 183 -5.29 -7.68 -15.92
C ILE A 183 -4.87 -6.41 -15.18
N TRP A 184 -5.42 -6.21 -13.99
CA TRP A 184 -5.48 -4.92 -13.34
C TRP A 184 -5.09 -5.00 -11.87
N GLU A 185 -4.52 -3.91 -11.37
CA GLU A 185 -4.49 -3.58 -9.93
C GLU A 185 -3.83 -4.68 -9.07
N PRO A 186 -2.55 -5.02 -9.32
CA PRO A 186 -1.84 -5.96 -8.47
C PRO A 186 -1.78 -5.47 -7.02
N GLU A 187 -1.96 -6.39 -6.08
CA GLU A 187 -1.76 -6.19 -4.64
C GLU A 187 -0.92 -7.36 -4.09
N PHE A 188 0.04 -7.03 -3.23
CA PHE A 188 0.97 -8.01 -2.69
C PHE A 188 0.69 -8.35 -1.22
N ALA A 189 0.94 -9.60 -0.86
CA ALA A 189 1.09 -10.01 0.53
C ALA A 189 2.03 -11.21 0.62
N VAL A 190 2.84 -11.29 1.68
CA VAL A 190 3.49 -12.56 2.02
C VAL A 190 2.50 -13.41 2.81
N THR A 191 2.27 -14.63 2.32
CA THR A 191 1.34 -15.62 2.87
C THR A 191 1.91 -16.33 4.10
N SER A 192 1.06 -17.03 4.84
CA SER A 192 1.47 -17.73 6.06
C SER A 192 2.54 -18.81 5.81
N ASP A 193 2.59 -19.37 4.60
CA ASP A 193 3.61 -20.35 4.19
C ASP A 193 4.93 -19.73 3.71
N GLY A 194 5.02 -18.39 3.73
CA GLY A 194 6.22 -17.64 3.37
C GLY A 194 6.36 -17.32 1.89
N ARG A 195 5.39 -17.66 1.03
CA ARG A 195 5.39 -17.27 -0.38
C ARG A 195 4.82 -15.88 -0.60
N LEU A 196 5.28 -15.21 -1.66
CA LEU A 196 4.66 -13.98 -2.14
C LEU A 196 3.37 -14.32 -2.90
N ALA A 197 2.24 -13.77 -2.44
CA ALA A 197 0.97 -13.75 -3.16
C ALA A 197 0.80 -12.45 -3.94
N VAL A 198 0.20 -12.57 -5.12
CA VAL A 198 -0.28 -11.44 -5.94
C VAL A 198 -1.75 -11.64 -6.20
N TYR A 199 -2.53 -10.67 -5.74
CA TYR A 199 -3.94 -10.54 -6.04
C TYR A 199 -4.11 -9.53 -7.15
N PHE A 200 -4.94 -9.83 -8.13
CA PHE A 200 -5.19 -8.90 -9.24
C PHE A 200 -6.57 -9.15 -9.83
N ALA A 201 -7.09 -8.14 -10.51
CA ALA A 201 -8.37 -8.25 -11.19
C ALA A 201 -8.19 -8.69 -12.65
N ASP A 202 -8.98 -9.64 -13.12
CA ASP A 202 -8.75 -10.36 -14.38
C ASP A 202 -10.03 -10.41 -15.24
N GLU A 203 -9.94 -9.93 -16.49
CA GLU A 203 -11.02 -9.94 -17.49
C GLU A 203 -10.82 -10.98 -18.60
N THR A 204 -9.82 -11.85 -18.49
CA THR A 204 -9.43 -12.81 -19.54
C THR A 204 -10.41 -13.98 -19.69
N GLU A 205 -11.32 -14.14 -18.73
CA GLU A 205 -12.38 -15.16 -18.73
C GLU A 205 -13.73 -14.67 -19.31
N GLN A 206 -13.77 -13.49 -19.93
CA GLN A 206 -14.97 -13.01 -20.60
C GLN A 206 -15.41 -13.96 -21.75
N PRO A 207 -16.73 -14.16 -21.96
CA PRO A 207 -17.85 -13.51 -21.27
C PRO A 207 -18.37 -14.27 -20.04
N THR A 208 -17.69 -15.34 -19.59
CA THR A 208 -18.15 -16.14 -18.43
C THR A 208 -18.22 -15.29 -17.17
N TYR A 209 -17.15 -14.53 -16.91
CA TYR A 209 -17.07 -13.52 -15.87
C TYR A 209 -16.71 -12.20 -16.53
N SER A 210 -17.30 -11.10 -16.09
CA SER A 210 -16.91 -9.81 -16.63
C SER A 210 -15.57 -9.32 -16.10
N GLN A 211 -15.29 -9.64 -14.84
CA GLN A 211 -14.01 -9.48 -14.16
C GLN A 211 -14.00 -10.46 -12.96
N THR A 212 -12.84 -10.97 -12.58
CA THR A 212 -12.63 -11.80 -11.39
C THR A 212 -11.50 -11.22 -10.56
N LEU A 213 -11.40 -11.57 -9.29
CA LEU A 213 -10.15 -11.43 -8.53
C LEU A 213 -9.44 -12.78 -8.56
N GLN A 214 -8.17 -12.77 -8.94
CA GLN A 214 -7.31 -13.95 -9.06
C GLN A 214 -6.13 -13.83 -8.09
N LEU A 215 -5.62 -14.98 -7.66
CA LEU A 215 -4.43 -15.14 -6.85
C LEU A 215 -3.39 -15.95 -7.63
N MET A 216 -2.15 -15.47 -7.62
CA MET A 216 -0.95 -16.23 -8.01
C MET A 216 0.07 -16.17 -6.87
N THR A 217 0.89 -17.21 -6.73
CA THR A 217 1.93 -17.25 -5.70
C THR A 217 3.29 -17.64 -6.25
N SER A 218 4.35 -17.21 -5.57
CA SER A 218 5.73 -17.54 -5.91
C SER A 218 6.58 -17.68 -4.66
N SER A 219 7.49 -18.66 -4.69
CA SER A 219 8.53 -18.85 -3.67
C SER A 219 9.87 -18.20 -4.02
N ASP A 220 10.02 -17.68 -5.25
CA ASP A 220 11.30 -17.19 -5.80
C ASP A 220 11.18 -15.88 -6.59
N LEU A 221 9.98 -15.29 -6.69
CA LEU A 221 9.64 -14.09 -7.47
C LEU A 221 9.90 -14.22 -8.98
N VAL A 222 10.15 -15.43 -9.47
CA VAL A 222 10.53 -15.73 -10.85
C VAL A 222 9.54 -16.71 -11.48
N SER A 223 9.22 -17.76 -10.75
CA SER A 223 8.31 -18.82 -11.13
C SER A 223 7.00 -18.63 -10.39
N TRP A 224 5.90 -18.65 -11.13
CA TRP A 224 4.57 -18.39 -10.59
C TRP A 224 3.66 -19.59 -10.77
N ASP A 225 2.91 -19.91 -9.72
CA ASP A 225 1.83 -20.90 -9.79
C ASP A 225 0.72 -20.43 -10.73
N ALA A 226 -0.10 -21.37 -11.19
CA ALA A 226 -1.27 -21.05 -12.00
C ALA A 226 -2.26 -20.16 -11.23
N PRO A 227 -2.95 -19.22 -11.90
CA PRO A 227 -3.94 -18.37 -11.25
C PRO A 227 -5.09 -19.20 -10.67
N ALA A 228 -5.57 -18.79 -9.50
CA ALA A 228 -6.74 -19.36 -8.82
C ALA A 228 -7.74 -18.25 -8.48
N PRO A 229 -9.06 -18.46 -8.70
CA PRO A 229 -10.05 -17.44 -8.45
C PRO A 229 -10.25 -17.22 -6.95
N VAL A 230 -10.22 -15.96 -6.54
CA VAL A 230 -10.55 -15.49 -5.18
C VAL A 230 -11.99 -15.01 -5.13
N VAL A 231 -12.41 -14.20 -6.12
CA VAL A 231 -13.80 -13.75 -6.28
C VAL A 231 -14.20 -13.85 -7.74
N ALA A 232 -15.24 -14.63 -8.03
CA ALA A 232 -15.78 -14.88 -9.35
C ALA A 232 -17.31 -14.78 -9.31
N ALA A 233 -17.83 -13.58 -9.54
CA ALA A 233 -19.26 -13.31 -9.48
C ALA A 233 -20.01 -14.09 -10.57
N THR A 234 -21.01 -14.88 -10.18
CA THR A 234 -21.82 -15.66 -11.15
C THR A 234 -22.73 -14.78 -12.00
N ASP A 235 -23.04 -13.57 -11.55
CA ASP A 235 -23.73 -12.55 -12.34
C ASP A 235 -22.70 -11.83 -13.23
N PRO A 236 -22.74 -11.97 -14.56
CA PRO A 236 -21.79 -11.34 -15.46
C PRO A 236 -21.93 -9.81 -15.52
N ALA A 237 -22.94 -9.21 -14.89
CA ALA A 237 -23.02 -7.75 -14.73
C ALA A 237 -22.16 -7.22 -13.57
N LEU A 238 -21.66 -8.09 -12.70
CA LEU A 238 -20.84 -7.72 -11.54
C LEU A 238 -19.34 -7.83 -11.87
N ARG A 239 -18.59 -6.84 -11.40
CA ARG A 239 -17.15 -6.67 -11.63
C ARG A 239 -16.42 -6.48 -10.30
N PRO A 240 -15.99 -7.57 -9.65
CA PRO A 240 -15.08 -7.47 -8.51
C PRO A 240 -13.71 -6.94 -8.99
N GLY A 241 -13.11 -6.02 -8.23
CA GLY A 241 -11.86 -5.35 -8.60
C GLY A 241 -11.17 -4.66 -7.43
N MET A 242 -10.00 -4.08 -7.68
CA MET A 242 -9.22 -3.28 -6.72
C MET A 242 -8.96 -3.99 -5.37
N PRO A 243 -8.35 -5.19 -5.36
CA PRO A 243 -8.08 -5.91 -4.12
C PRO A 243 -7.05 -5.15 -3.27
N MET A 244 -7.27 -5.12 -1.96
CA MET A 244 -6.37 -4.53 -0.97
C MET A 244 -6.25 -5.49 0.20
N VAL A 245 -5.04 -5.96 0.51
CA VAL A 245 -4.82 -7.05 1.46
C VAL A 245 -3.92 -6.63 2.61
N ARG A 246 -4.34 -6.88 3.84
CA ARG A 246 -3.52 -6.66 5.04
C ARG A 246 -3.46 -7.94 5.85
N ARG A 247 -2.25 -8.28 6.32
CA ARG A 247 -2.06 -9.26 7.39
C ARG A 247 -2.35 -8.58 8.72
N LEU A 248 -3.15 -9.22 9.55
CA LEU A 248 -3.59 -8.73 10.86
C LEU A 248 -2.68 -9.27 11.98
N PRO A 249 -2.77 -8.72 13.21
CA PRO A 249 -1.94 -9.14 14.35
C PRO A 249 -2.10 -10.60 14.76
N ASP A 250 -3.29 -11.17 14.54
CA ASP A 250 -3.59 -12.58 14.79
C ASP A 250 -3.09 -13.51 13.67
N GLU A 251 -2.27 -12.97 12.76
CA GLU A 251 -1.69 -13.61 11.58
C GLU A 251 -2.67 -13.93 10.45
N SER A 252 -3.97 -13.67 10.65
CA SER A 252 -4.98 -13.77 9.61
C SER A 252 -4.83 -12.63 8.58
N TYR A 253 -5.62 -12.70 7.52
CA TYR A 253 -5.60 -11.76 6.42
C TYR A 253 -6.98 -11.17 6.21
N LEU A 254 -7.03 -9.88 5.95
CA LEU A 254 -8.21 -9.14 5.55
C LEU A 254 -8.01 -8.63 4.13
N MET A 255 -9.01 -8.85 3.27
CA MET A 255 -9.08 -8.23 1.96
C MET A 255 -10.28 -7.32 1.89
N THR A 256 -10.09 -6.09 1.40
CA THR A 256 -11.18 -5.27 0.87
C THR A 256 -11.07 -5.17 -0.65
N TYR A 257 -12.21 -4.99 -1.31
CA TYR A 257 -12.32 -4.84 -2.75
C TYR A 257 -13.64 -4.15 -3.11
N GLU A 258 -13.77 -3.71 -4.34
CA GLU A 258 -15.05 -3.22 -4.86
C GLU A 258 -15.78 -4.31 -5.64
N VAL A 259 -17.11 -4.29 -5.62
CA VAL A 259 -17.94 -5.04 -6.57
C VAL A 259 -18.84 -4.07 -7.31
N CYS A 260 -18.51 -3.80 -8.58
CA CYS A 260 -19.24 -2.87 -9.42
C CYS A 260 -20.35 -3.56 -10.22
N ALA A 261 -21.57 -3.03 -10.17
CA ALA A 261 -22.61 -3.37 -11.13
C ALA A 261 -22.49 -2.50 -12.40
N GLN A 262 -22.15 -3.12 -13.54
CA GLN A 262 -21.87 -2.43 -14.81
C GLN A 262 -22.93 -1.41 -15.26
N ILE A 263 -24.19 -1.64 -14.91
CA ILE A 263 -25.32 -0.82 -15.37
C ILE A 263 -25.70 0.26 -14.35
N LEU A 264 -25.47 0.02 -13.05
CA LEU A 264 -25.90 0.92 -11.97
C LEU A 264 -24.76 1.77 -11.40
N GLY A 265 -23.50 1.46 -11.71
CA GLY A 265 -22.35 2.22 -11.17
C GLY A 265 -22.14 2.03 -9.66
N ASN A 266 -22.80 1.04 -9.06
CA ASN A 266 -22.72 0.76 -7.63
C ASN A 266 -21.51 -0.13 -7.36
N CYS A 267 -20.32 0.47 -7.19
CA CYS A 267 -19.08 -0.19 -6.80
C CYS A 267 -19.01 -0.33 -5.28
N GLU A 268 -19.81 -1.23 -4.71
CA GLU A 268 -19.89 -1.41 -3.25
C GLU A 268 -18.55 -1.93 -2.71
N GLN A 269 -18.06 -1.30 -1.64
CA GLN A 269 -16.92 -1.83 -0.91
C GLN A 269 -17.33 -3.08 -0.12
N ARG A 270 -16.58 -4.16 -0.33
CA ARG A 270 -16.76 -5.45 0.33
C ARG A 270 -15.47 -5.94 0.98
N TRP A 271 -15.62 -6.92 1.86
CA TRP A 271 -14.51 -7.54 2.56
C TRP A 271 -14.69 -9.05 2.77
N ARG A 272 -13.54 -9.73 2.90
CA ARG A 272 -13.41 -11.14 3.30
C ARG A 272 -12.18 -11.31 4.18
N THR A 273 -12.11 -12.42 4.89
CA THR A 273 -10.94 -12.84 5.66
C THR A 273 -10.38 -14.17 5.16
N SER A 274 -9.12 -14.43 5.47
CA SER A 274 -8.42 -15.68 5.20
C SER A 274 -7.48 -15.98 6.37
N GLU A 275 -7.36 -17.24 6.75
CA GLU A 275 -6.44 -17.63 7.84
C GLU A 275 -4.97 -17.66 7.37
N ASP A 276 -4.73 -17.82 6.06
CA ASP A 276 -3.41 -18.12 5.51
C ASP A 276 -2.97 -17.19 4.37
N GLY A 277 -3.88 -16.36 3.85
CA GLY A 277 -3.67 -15.53 2.67
C GLY A 277 -3.63 -16.35 1.38
N LEU A 278 -4.22 -17.54 1.35
CA LEU A 278 -4.28 -18.42 0.19
C LEU A 278 -5.72 -18.86 -0.08
N ASP A 279 -6.42 -19.34 0.95
CA ASP A 279 -7.82 -19.74 0.89
C ASP A 279 -8.69 -18.62 1.43
N TRP A 280 -9.53 -18.07 0.56
CA TRP A 280 -10.49 -17.02 0.90
C TRP A 280 -11.92 -17.57 1.06
N GLY A 281 -12.14 -18.87 0.80
CA GLY A 281 -13.44 -19.55 0.78
C GLY A 281 -14.03 -19.71 -0.63
N ASP A 282 -15.34 -19.89 -0.74
CA ASP A 282 -16.04 -20.07 -2.03
C ASP A 282 -15.83 -18.83 -2.93
N PRO A 283 -15.27 -18.95 -4.15
CA PRO A 283 -15.05 -17.81 -5.03
C PRO A 283 -16.36 -17.11 -5.47
N THR A 284 -17.51 -17.79 -5.42
CA THR A 284 -18.80 -17.19 -5.77
C THR A 284 -19.38 -16.33 -4.65
N ASP A 285 -18.82 -16.40 -3.43
CA ASP A 285 -19.15 -15.51 -2.34
C ASP A 285 -18.55 -14.11 -2.60
N LEU A 286 -19.43 -13.11 -2.71
CA LEU A 286 -19.05 -11.72 -2.93
C LEU A 286 -18.56 -11.04 -1.65
N GLY A 287 -18.59 -11.71 -0.51
CA GLY A 287 -18.20 -11.16 0.79
C GLY A 287 -19.21 -10.18 1.36
N SER A 288 -18.87 -9.66 2.53
CA SER A 288 -19.70 -8.76 3.33
C SER A 288 -19.52 -7.30 2.90
N THR A 289 -20.56 -6.49 2.99
CA THR A 289 -20.48 -5.04 2.75
C THR A 289 -19.95 -4.31 3.97
N LEU A 290 -19.23 -3.21 3.76
CA LEU A 290 -18.72 -2.36 4.83
C LEU A 290 -19.60 -1.10 4.96
N ILE A 291 -20.29 -0.96 6.09
CA ILE A 291 -21.23 0.14 6.37
C ILE A 291 -20.91 0.72 7.74
N ALA A 292 -20.82 2.05 7.82
CA ALA A 292 -20.62 2.78 9.07
C ALA A 292 -21.89 2.86 9.92
N GLU A 293 -21.73 3.10 11.22
CA GLU A 293 -22.85 3.18 12.17
C GLU A 293 -23.90 4.23 11.81
N ASP A 294 -23.47 5.33 11.17
CA ASP A 294 -24.36 6.40 10.73
C ASP A 294 -25.12 6.07 9.42
N GLY A 295 -24.88 4.87 8.87
CA GLY A 295 -25.45 4.37 7.62
C GLY A 295 -24.73 4.84 6.37
N THR A 296 -23.57 5.49 6.48
CA THR A 296 -22.74 5.80 5.32
C THR A 296 -21.90 4.60 4.88
N HIS A 297 -21.56 4.55 3.60
CA HIS A 297 -20.72 3.51 3.02
C HIS A 297 -19.89 4.07 1.87
N PHE A 298 -18.72 3.47 1.65
CA PHE A 298 -17.88 3.83 0.50
C PHE A 298 -18.27 3.04 -0.75
N ARG A 299 -18.09 3.71 -1.89
CA ARG A 299 -18.08 3.12 -3.22
C ARG A 299 -16.82 3.53 -3.96
N HIS A 300 -16.38 2.66 -4.87
CA HIS A 300 -15.24 2.81 -5.76
C HIS A 300 -13.87 2.88 -5.05
N ALA A 301 -12.89 2.20 -5.62
CA ALA A 301 -11.46 2.32 -5.32
C ALA A 301 -11.10 2.32 -3.83
N PRO A 302 -11.47 1.25 -3.09
CA PRO A 302 -11.17 1.16 -1.67
C PRO A 302 -9.65 1.06 -1.43
N THR A 303 -9.22 1.55 -0.27
CA THR A 303 -7.93 1.23 0.33
C THR A 303 -8.13 0.81 1.78
N LEU A 304 -7.18 0.03 2.30
CA LEU A 304 -7.22 -0.52 3.65
C LEU A 304 -5.86 -0.33 4.32
N ALA A 305 -5.88 -0.01 5.61
CA ALA A 305 -4.71 0.01 6.47
C ALA A 305 -5.04 -0.54 7.84
N TRP A 306 -3.99 -0.99 8.55
CA TRP A 306 -4.06 -1.43 9.93
C TRP A 306 -3.08 -0.60 10.76
N TYR A 307 -3.54 -0.10 11.90
CA TYR A 307 -2.81 0.75 12.82
C TYR A 307 -2.59 0.01 14.14
N ASP A 308 -1.34 -0.05 14.60
CA ASP A 308 -0.99 -0.60 15.90
C ASP A 308 -1.23 0.45 17.00
N ASP A 309 -2.36 0.34 17.72
CA ASP A 309 -2.66 1.19 18.89
C ASP A 309 -2.20 0.57 20.22
N GLY A 310 -1.43 -0.52 20.17
CA GLY A 310 -0.95 -1.26 21.32
C GLY A 310 -1.96 -2.23 21.92
N THR A 311 -3.16 -2.36 21.34
CA THR A 311 -4.11 -3.43 21.66
C THR A 311 -3.78 -4.71 20.91
N SER A 312 -4.47 -5.82 21.20
CA SER A 312 -4.25 -7.09 20.48
C SER A 312 -4.74 -7.03 19.04
N ASP A 313 -5.74 -6.19 18.77
CA ASP A 313 -6.49 -6.21 17.51
C ASP A 313 -6.08 -4.99 16.65
N GLY A 314 -5.60 -3.91 17.27
CA GLY A 314 -5.25 -2.66 16.62
C GLY A 314 -6.48 -1.92 16.12
N GLN A 315 -6.29 -1.05 15.13
CA GLN A 315 -7.38 -0.36 14.45
C GLN A 315 -7.32 -0.57 12.94
N LEU A 316 -8.48 -0.73 12.32
CA LEU A 316 -8.61 -0.78 10.88
C LEU A 316 -9.04 0.58 10.34
N LEU A 317 -8.43 0.99 9.23
CA LEU A 317 -8.77 2.22 8.54
C LEU A 317 -9.06 1.93 7.08
N THR A 318 -10.14 2.51 6.56
CA THR A 318 -10.50 2.37 5.15
C THR A 318 -10.99 3.67 4.55
N VAL A 319 -10.80 3.82 3.25
CA VAL A 319 -11.37 4.91 2.46
C VAL A 319 -11.72 4.39 1.08
N GLY A 320 -12.85 4.83 0.55
CA GLY A 320 -13.14 4.71 -0.88
C GLY A 320 -13.19 6.09 -1.52
N GLN A 321 -13.34 6.11 -2.84
CA GLN A 321 -13.40 7.35 -3.58
C GLN A 321 -14.64 8.17 -3.23
N MET A 322 -15.79 7.51 -3.19
CA MET A 322 -17.10 8.14 -3.05
C MET A 322 -17.80 7.69 -1.77
N LEU A 323 -18.25 8.65 -0.96
CA LEU A 323 -19.06 8.39 0.23
C LEU A 323 -20.55 8.52 -0.10
N PHE A 324 -21.33 7.51 0.27
CA PHE A 324 -22.77 7.46 0.06
C PHE A 324 -23.54 7.24 1.36
N LYS A 325 -24.82 7.61 1.35
CA LYS A 325 -25.82 7.23 2.35
C LYS A 325 -27.07 6.77 1.62
N GLY A 326 -27.33 5.46 1.62
CA GLY A 326 -28.25 4.87 0.66
C GLY A 326 -27.75 5.07 -0.78
N GLU A 327 -28.55 5.66 -1.65
CA GLU A 327 -28.17 5.92 -3.06
C GLU A 327 -27.71 7.36 -3.32
N GLU A 328 -27.66 8.21 -2.29
CA GLU A 328 -27.24 9.60 -2.43
C GLU A 328 -25.78 9.78 -1.98
N VAL A 329 -25.04 10.65 -2.67
CA VAL A 329 -23.71 11.09 -2.22
C VAL A 329 -23.86 11.79 -0.88
N ALA A 330 -23.13 11.32 0.13
CA ALA A 330 -23.25 11.80 1.50
C ALA A 330 -22.45 13.09 1.73
N GLU A 331 -22.81 13.80 2.81
CA GLU A 331 -22.00 14.88 3.36
C GLU A 331 -20.62 14.34 3.78
N GLY A 332 -19.56 15.10 3.49
CA GLY A 332 -18.17 14.67 3.74
C GLY A 332 -17.58 13.77 2.65
N ASN A 333 -18.26 13.58 1.52
CA ASN A 333 -17.66 12.94 0.35
C ASN A 333 -16.34 13.63 -0.03
N GLY A 334 -15.25 12.86 -0.08
CA GLY A 334 -13.89 13.35 -0.32
C GLY A 334 -13.12 13.82 0.91
N SER A 335 -13.70 13.77 2.11
CA SER A 335 -13.06 14.26 3.36
C SER A 335 -13.21 13.29 4.54
N ARG A 336 -13.62 12.05 4.29
CA ARG A 336 -13.84 11.03 5.32
C ARG A 336 -13.00 9.79 5.07
N ILE A 337 -12.61 9.17 6.17
CA ILE A 337 -12.17 7.76 6.25
C ILE A 337 -13.10 7.05 7.22
N PHE A 338 -13.10 5.72 7.27
CA PHE A 338 -13.71 4.98 8.36
C PHE A 338 -12.64 4.34 9.24
N VAL A 339 -12.89 4.31 10.55
CA VAL A 339 -12.07 3.67 11.57
C VAL A 339 -12.88 2.62 12.32
N ASN A 340 -12.21 1.59 12.85
CA ASN A 340 -12.81 0.53 13.64
C ASN A 340 -11.76 -0.10 14.58
N GLU A 341 -12.19 -0.64 15.72
CA GLU A 341 -11.35 -1.26 16.78
C GLU A 341 -10.84 -2.68 16.45
N GLY A 342 -10.49 -2.96 15.18
CA GLY A 342 -9.92 -4.24 14.75
C GLY A 342 -10.92 -5.34 14.35
N ASP A 343 -12.21 -5.18 14.67
CA ASP A 343 -13.29 -6.07 14.22
C ASP A 343 -13.82 -5.65 12.84
N THR A 344 -13.44 -6.40 11.80
CA THR A 344 -13.85 -6.15 10.41
C THR A 344 -15.37 -6.13 10.20
N SER A 345 -16.14 -6.78 11.07
CA SER A 345 -17.61 -6.78 11.02
C SER A 345 -18.25 -5.48 11.54
N GLY A 346 -17.46 -4.59 12.14
CA GLY A 346 -17.88 -3.30 12.67
C GLY A 346 -18.01 -3.30 14.20
N PRO A 347 -18.42 -2.17 14.80
CA PRO A 347 -18.89 -0.95 14.12
C PRO A 347 -17.78 -0.15 13.43
N TRP A 348 -18.09 0.45 12.28
CA TRP A 348 -17.22 1.40 11.60
C TRP A 348 -17.69 2.84 11.86
N THR A 349 -16.77 3.73 12.21
CA THR A 349 -17.08 5.13 12.54
C THR A 349 -16.43 6.06 11.52
N PRO A 350 -17.17 7.04 10.96
CA PRO A 350 -16.57 8.03 10.07
C PRO A 350 -15.68 9.02 10.81
N ALA A 351 -14.46 9.20 10.30
CA ALA A 351 -13.49 10.14 10.83
C ALA A 351 -12.96 11.09 9.75
N GLN A 352 -12.28 12.17 10.15
CA GLN A 352 -11.76 13.17 9.22
C GLN A 352 -10.55 12.61 8.45
N ALA A 353 -10.55 12.75 7.12
CA ALA A 353 -9.41 12.38 6.29
C ALA A 353 -8.30 13.46 6.36
N PRO A 354 -7.00 13.07 6.42
CA PRO A 354 -5.89 14.03 6.33
C PRO A 354 -5.93 14.90 5.07
N VAL A 355 -6.19 14.28 3.91
CA VAL A 355 -6.38 14.98 2.63
C VAL A 355 -7.87 15.04 2.31
N SER A 356 -8.39 16.25 2.16
CA SER A 356 -9.77 16.51 1.75
C SER A 356 -9.83 16.98 0.31
N VAL A 357 -10.74 16.42 -0.49
CA VAL A 357 -11.01 16.79 -1.89
C VAL A 357 -12.41 17.38 -1.98
N LYS A 358 -12.54 18.52 -2.66
CA LYS A 358 -13.81 19.25 -2.77
C LYS A 358 -14.76 18.55 -3.74
N ASP A 359 -15.89 18.04 -3.25
CA ASP A 359 -16.99 17.48 -4.05
C ASP A 359 -16.53 16.50 -5.16
N PRO A 360 -15.76 15.43 -4.84
CA PRO A 360 -15.30 14.46 -5.84
C PRO A 360 -16.49 13.74 -6.48
N TRP A 361 -16.26 13.14 -7.64
CA TRP A 361 -17.24 12.35 -8.38
C TRP A 361 -16.55 11.12 -8.96
N ASP A 362 -17.35 10.13 -9.39
CA ASP A 362 -16.85 8.94 -10.08
C ASP A 362 -16.04 9.34 -11.33
N ASN A 363 -14.72 9.25 -11.17
CA ASN A 363 -13.72 9.69 -12.12
C ASN A 363 -12.35 9.13 -11.74
N PHE A 364 -11.47 8.91 -12.71
CA PHE A 364 -10.13 8.36 -12.48
C PHE A 364 -9.20 9.24 -11.61
N CYS A 365 -9.58 10.49 -11.29
CA CYS A 365 -8.72 11.45 -10.61
C CYS A 365 -9.12 11.73 -9.15
N PRO A 366 -10.16 12.52 -8.85
CA PRO A 366 -10.34 13.07 -7.51
C PRO A 366 -10.67 11.96 -6.51
N ASN A 367 -9.87 11.88 -5.44
CA ASN A 367 -9.93 10.91 -4.36
C ASN A 367 -9.85 9.44 -4.81
N TYR A 368 -9.27 9.15 -5.97
CA TYR A 368 -9.25 7.80 -6.54
C TYR A 368 -8.16 6.92 -5.90
N SER A 369 -8.56 5.83 -5.22
CA SER A 369 -7.67 4.85 -4.59
C SER A 369 -6.63 5.46 -3.62
N SER A 370 -7.08 6.39 -2.77
CA SER A 370 -6.25 7.15 -1.82
C SER A 370 -5.67 6.25 -0.71
N PRO A 371 -4.36 5.95 -0.65
CA PRO A 371 -3.81 5.08 0.38
C PRO A 371 -3.67 5.79 1.73
N LEU A 372 -3.77 5.00 2.79
CA LEU A 372 -3.57 5.38 4.18
C LEU A 372 -2.31 4.68 4.70
N LEU A 373 -1.44 5.42 5.39
CA LEU A 373 -0.27 4.89 6.09
C LEU A 373 -0.30 5.32 7.56
N PRO A 374 -0.72 4.40 8.44
CA PRO A 374 -0.52 4.46 9.88
C PRO A 374 0.95 4.70 10.28
N LEU A 375 1.17 5.61 11.24
CA LEU A 375 2.46 5.91 11.85
C LEU A 375 2.31 5.78 13.38
N PRO A 376 2.23 4.55 13.92
CA PRO A 376 1.84 4.28 15.30
C PRO A 376 2.84 4.81 16.32
N GLU A 377 4.13 4.86 15.98
CA GLU A 377 5.18 5.40 16.85
C GLU A 377 5.00 6.89 17.20
N SER A 378 4.23 7.61 16.38
CA SER A 378 4.01 9.04 16.52
C SER A 378 2.52 9.42 16.67
N GLY A 379 1.62 8.43 16.71
CA GLY A 379 0.18 8.67 16.86
C GLY A 379 -0.44 9.33 15.64
N ARG A 380 -0.01 8.97 14.42
CA ARG A 380 -0.32 9.72 13.19
C ARG A 380 -0.86 8.86 12.07
N LEU A 381 -1.46 9.56 11.11
CA LEU A 381 -1.92 9.02 9.86
C LEU A 381 -1.45 9.89 8.70
N LEU A 382 -0.70 9.29 7.78
CA LEU A 382 -0.42 9.86 6.47
C LEU A 382 -1.48 9.39 5.48
N GLN A 383 -1.98 10.30 4.65
CA GLN A 383 -2.78 9.97 3.48
C GLN A 383 -2.17 10.60 2.24
N LEU A 384 -2.20 9.85 1.13
CA LEU A 384 -2.05 10.41 -0.21
C LEU A 384 -3.42 10.33 -0.91
N ALA A 385 -3.79 11.36 -1.66
CA ALA A 385 -5.01 11.35 -2.46
C ALA A 385 -4.77 12.10 -3.77
N SER A 386 -5.30 11.58 -4.87
CA SER A 386 -5.29 12.32 -6.13
C SER A 386 -6.38 13.38 -6.16
N ALA A 387 -6.11 14.52 -6.79
CA ALA A 387 -7.04 15.62 -6.99
C ALA A 387 -6.60 16.46 -8.19
N TYR A 388 -7.51 17.28 -8.73
CA TYR A 388 -7.14 18.23 -9.76
C TYR A 388 -6.31 19.38 -9.17
N GLY A 389 -5.27 19.78 -9.91
CA GLY A 389 -4.37 20.85 -9.55
C GLY A 389 -5.06 22.21 -9.50
N HIS A 390 -4.62 23.05 -8.56
CA HIS A 390 -5.14 24.41 -8.39
C HIS A 390 -4.83 25.36 -9.56
N GLN A 391 -3.72 25.12 -10.27
CA GLN A 391 -3.22 26.05 -11.30
C GLN A 391 -3.67 25.68 -12.71
N ASP A 392 -3.64 24.40 -13.07
CA ASP A 392 -3.80 23.92 -14.44
C ASP A 392 -4.91 22.85 -14.56
N ASN A 393 -5.55 22.48 -13.45
CA ASN A 393 -6.55 21.43 -13.37
C ASN A 393 -6.07 20.08 -13.93
N THR A 394 -4.75 19.83 -13.89
CA THR A 394 -4.16 18.52 -14.17
C THR A 394 -4.36 17.61 -12.96
N CYS A 395 -4.68 16.33 -13.17
CA CYS A 395 -4.74 15.40 -12.05
C CYS A 395 -3.35 15.19 -11.45
N THR A 396 -3.20 15.40 -10.15
CA THR A 396 -1.95 15.16 -9.42
C THR A 396 -2.25 14.57 -8.05
N VAL A 397 -1.22 14.26 -7.27
CA VAL A 397 -1.33 13.67 -5.92
C VAL A 397 -1.00 14.72 -4.87
N TYR A 398 -1.80 14.72 -3.80
CA TYR A 398 -1.60 15.50 -2.59
C TYR A 398 -1.35 14.57 -1.41
N PHE A 399 -0.57 15.03 -0.44
CA PHE A 399 -0.30 14.31 0.81
C PHE A 399 -0.53 15.20 2.03
N ALA A 400 -0.93 14.58 3.14
CA ALA A 400 -1.05 15.24 4.43
C ALA A 400 -0.87 14.24 5.57
N VAL A 401 -0.32 14.71 6.68
CA VAL A 401 -0.17 13.96 7.93
C VAL A 401 -1.00 14.65 8.99
N THR A 402 -1.80 13.89 9.72
CA THR A 402 -2.53 14.36 10.92
C THR A 402 -2.25 13.46 12.11
N ALA A 403 -2.72 13.86 13.29
CA ALA A 403 -2.93 12.91 14.37
C ALA A 403 -3.86 11.79 13.88
N LEU A 404 -3.73 10.60 14.47
CA LEU A 404 -4.68 9.52 14.24
C LEU A 404 -6.09 10.03 14.60
N PRO A 405 -7.07 9.90 13.69
CA PRO A 405 -8.43 10.30 14.00
C PRO A 405 -9.03 9.43 15.11
N GLU A 406 -9.75 10.06 16.04
CA GLU A 406 -10.53 9.37 17.09
C GLU A 406 -11.84 8.78 16.55
#